data_AF-A0A956ZXG6-F1
#
_entry.id   AF-A0A956ZXG6-F1
#
_cell.length_a   1.000
_cell.length_b   1.000
_cell.length_c   1.000
_cell.angle_alpha   90.00
_cell.angle_beta   90.00
_cell.angle_gamma   90.00
#
_symmetry.space_group_name_H-M   'P 1'
#
loop_
_entity.id
_entity.type
_entity.pdbx_description
1 polymer ?
#
loop_
_entity_poly.entity_id
_entity_poly.type
_entity_poly.pdbx_seq_one_letter_code
_entity_poly.pdbx_strand_id
1 'polypeptide(L)'
;MRAVTHLSFAGLVAVIASGFGAEPGLTGAAALAAGSLLPDIDSQHSGLGRMVKPLSGKLERRFGHRTLTHSFLGMGIFALGFSWLILINPVVLIWLLLGMLTHILLDTANIVGVPLLYPWRLQFWLVANRAWRVPYNSPQEFTWLGVISLLAVCLVPMSLDGFSPWFHRALGTPYGAVEDYLQWREDYEVWADIKGHNLLTDEDVDGRYLIIDAVHDDELLVEDGSGRAFTVGLSQSANIHSKRLAVWKGKQIVASTYRLELSGRLVSDLIASLPEGAKSVHINAALKLKGEADTAPVVGYFERIQKNGDEFSLRSATAGDLAPLAHMVIEGGSAVIRAEYSPGTEVLADLNLINSIPRVKSHILNIPDLPGLAGLLIEVGDEVKEGQLIARYIDDDAIAVSVQELEKAEAELPRLEATLKLEQAAYNAKIESLEQAINDAQNKRDRIAYLVGCEAEAQIKLIEAEADLRKANEAVLGENTRWTSEKMRLEQQIQDARLSIATAARTQQMEMEHQWVKAPVAGLVSDIRLVGVSIKGIDLEVMILEK
;
A
#
# COMPACT_ATOMS: atom_id res chain seq x y z
N MET A 1 -46.46 -26.60 -33.58
CA MET A 1 -45.82 -27.58 -34.52
C MET A 1 -45.80 -28.93 -33.80
N ARG A 2 -44.88 -29.87 -34.10
CA ARG A 2 -44.68 -31.08 -33.28
C ARG A 2 -43.81 -30.78 -32.06
N ALA A 3 -44.01 -31.56 -30.98
CA ALA A 3 -43.20 -31.46 -29.75
C ALA A 3 -41.69 -31.56 -30.02
N VAL A 4 -41.25 -32.43 -30.95
CA VAL A 4 -39.83 -32.59 -31.30
C VAL A 4 -39.26 -31.31 -31.93
N THR A 5 -40.04 -30.59 -32.74
CA THR A 5 -39.61 -29.32 -33.33
C THR A 5 -39.46 -28.24 -32.25
N HIS A 6 -40.37 -28.19 -31.28
CA HIS A 6 -40.25 -27.27 -30.14
C HIS A 6 -39.02 -27.57 -29.28
N LEU A 7 -38.75 -28.85 -28.98
CA LEU A 7 -37.54 -29.26 -28.27
C LEU A 7 -36.26 -28.90 -29.05
N SER A 8 -36.25 -29.09 -30.38
CA SER A 8 -35.10 -28.72 -31.20
C SER A 8 -34.82 -27.23 -31.19
N PHE A 9 -35.88 -26.39 -31.23
CA PHE A 9 -35.75 -24.94 -31.19
C PHE A 9 -35.32 -24.45 -29.81
N ALA A 10 -35.84 -25.06 -28.75
CA ALA A 10 -35.36 -24.84 -27.39
C ALA A 10 -33.87 -25.19 -27.25
N GLY A 11 -33.44 -26.33 -27.83
CA GLY A 11 -32.02 -26.71 -27.88
C GLY A 11 -31.15 -25.69 -28.63
N LEU A 12 -31.61 -25.18 -29.77
CA LEU A 12 -30.92 -24.10 -30.49
C LEU A 12 -30.80 -22.83 -29.64
N VAL A 13 -31.87 -22.44 -28.95
CA VAL A 13 -31.84 -21.27 -28.04
C VAL A 13 -30.90 -21.50 -26.86
N ALA A 14 -30.80 -22.74 -26.33
CA ALA A 14 -29.81 -23.07 -25.30
C ALA A 14 -28.36 -22.89 -25.80
N VAL A 15 -28.07 -23.31 -27.03
CA VAL A 15 -26.74 -23.13 -27.66
C VAL A 15 -26.45 -21.64 -27.86
N ILE A 16 -27.42 -20.87 -28.36
CA ILE A 16 -27.27 -19.42 -28.54
C ILE A 16 -27.04 -18.73 -27.19
N ALA A 17 -27.83 -19.06 -26.18
CA ALA A 17 -27.70 -18.50 -24.84
C ALA A 17 -26.34 -18.83 -24.21
N SER A 18 -25.86 -20.07 -24.37
CA SER A 18 -24.52 -20.48 -23.91
C SER A 18 -23.43 -19.68 -24.63
N GLY A 19 -23.58 -19.41 -25.93
CA GLY A 19 -22.65 -18.56 -26.67
C GLY A 19 -22.57 -17.11 -26.20
N PHE A 20 -23.59 -16.60 -25.50
CA PHE A 20 -23.60 -15.30 -24.84
C PHE A 20 -23.25 -15.38 -23.33
N GLY A 21 -22.76 -16.53 -22.85
CA GLY A 21 -22.36 -16.73 -21.45
C GLY A 21 -23.50 -17.13 -20.50
N ALA A 22 -24.72 -17.34 -21.01
CA ALA A 22 -25.84 -17.84 -20.22
C ALA A 22 -25.87 -19.37 -20.27
N GLU A 23 -25.12 -20.01 -19.37
CA GLU A 23 -25.08 -21.47 -19.30
C GLU A 23 -26.35 -22.05 -18.63
N PRO A 24 -27.10 -22.93 -19.31
CA PRO A 24 -28.30 -23.52 -18.74
C PRO A 24 -28.00 -24.53 -17.63
N GLY A 25 -26.83 -25.17 -17.66
CA GLY A 25 -26.56 -26.36 -16.85
C GLY A 25 -27.58 -27.47 -17.09
N LEU A 26 -27.53 -28.55 -16.28
CA LEU A 26 -28.46 -29.66 -16.43
C LEU A 26 -29.91 -29.26 -16.05
N THR A 27 -30.06 -28.50 -14.97
CA THR A 27 -31.37 -28.10 -14.43
C THR A 27 -32.07 -27.05 -15.28
N GLY A 28 -31.35 -26.05 -15.78
CA GLY A 28 -31.90 -25.05 -16.72
C GLY A 28 -32.21 -25.67 -18.07
N ALA A 29 -31.40 -26.59 -18.58
CA ALA A 29 -31.70 -27.30 -19.83
C ALA A 29 -32.98 -28.15 -19.71
N ALA A 30 -33.15 -28.85 -18.59
CA ALA A 30 -34.39 -29.59 -18.32
C ALA A 30 -35.61 -28.67 -18.17
N ALA A 31 -35.45 -27.53 -17.48
CA ALA A 31 -36.51 -26.52 -17.32
C ALA A 31 -36.90 -25.88 -18.65
N LEU A 32 -35.94 -25.57 -19.51
CA LEU A 32 -36.14 -25.06 -20.87
C LEU A 32 -36.89 -26.07 -21.75
N ALA A 33 -36.47 -27.34 -21.73
CA ALA A 33 -37.13 -28.41 -22.45
C ALA A 33 -38.58 -28.58 -21.97
N ALA A 34 -38.82 -28.59 -20.65
CA ALA A 34 -40.15 -28.66 -20.07
C ALA A 34 -41.00 -27.44 -20.49
N GLY A 35 -40.47 -26.23 -20.31
CA GLY A 35 -41.11 -24.98 -20.70
C GLY A 35 -41.50 -24.93 -22.17
N SER A 36 -40.65 -25.46 -23.05
CA SER A 36 -40.92 -25.55 -24.51
C SER A 36 -42.10 -26.44 -24.89
N LEU A 37 -42.65 -27.19 -23.94
CA LEU A 37 -43.81 -28.06 -24.15
C LEU A 37 -45.04 -27.62 -23.34
N LEU A 38 -44.88 -26.76 -22.32
CA LEU A 38 -45.97 -26.34 -21.44
C LEU A 38 -47.14 -25.62 -22.12
N PRO A 39 -46.94 -24.71 -23.11
CA PRO A 39 -48.06 -23.97 -23.70
C PRO A 39 -49.12 -24.86 -24.37
N ASP A 40 -48.70 -26.01 -24.90
CA ASP A 40 -49.54 -27.03 -25.54
C ASP A 40 -50.49 -27.78 -24.58
N ILE A 41 -50.42 -27.51 -23.27
CA ILE A 41 -51.35 -28.05 -22.25
C ILE A 41 -52.81 -27.60 -22.53
N ASP A 42 -53.00 -26.55 -23.31
CA ASP A 42 -54.31 -26.00 -23.65
C ASP A 42 -55.15 -26.83 -24.64
N SER A 43 -54.59 -27.86 -25.27
CA SER A 43 -55.30 -28.72 -26.23
C SER A 43 -55.51 -30.14 -25.73
N GLN A 44 -56.73 -30.66 -25.83
CA GLN A 44 -57.00 -32.08 -25.58
C GLN A 44 -56.33 -33.02 -26.59
N HIS A 45 -55.84 -32.50 -27.71
CA HIS A 45 -55.27 -33.27 -28.81
C HIS A 45 -53.75 -33.40 -28.76
N SER A 46 -53.05 -32.55 -27.99
CA SER A 46 -51.59 -32.59 -27.80
C SER A 46 -51.16 -33.71 -26.84
N GLY A 47 -49.88 -34.11 -26.90
CA GLY A 47 -49.33 -35.17 -26.04
C GLY A 47 -49.49 -34.87 -24.54
N LEU A 48 -49.11 -33.65 -24.13
CA LEU A 48 -49.22 -33.21 -22.72
C LEU A 48 -50.66 -32.91 -22.30
N GLY A 49 -51.46 -32.29 -23.16
CA GLY A 49 -52.86 -31.99 -22.84
C GLY A 49 -53.76 -33.23 -22.71
N ARG A 50 -53.35 -34.38 -23.29
CA ARG A 50 -53.97 -35.69 -23.03
C ARG A 50 -53.71 -36.21 -21.62
N MET A 51 -52.57 -35.87 -21.00
CA MET A 51 -52.20 -36.31 -19.65
C MET A 51 -52.97 -35.54 -18.56
N VAL A 52 -53.38 -34.29 -18.83
CA VAL A 52 -54.08 -33.41 -17.87
C VAL A 52 -55.52 -33.10 -18.27
N LYS A 53 -56.23 -34.09 -18.82
CA LYS A 53 -57.55 -33.99 -19.45
C LYS A 53 -58.66 -33.18 -18.74
N PRO A 54 -58.82 -33.15 -17.40
CA PRO A 54 -59.85 -32.30 -16.81
C PRO A 54 -59.50 -30.80 -16.92
N LEU A 55 -58.20 -30.46 -16.97
CA LEU A 55 -57.72 -29.08 -17.05
C LEU A 55 -57.64 -28.58 -18.49
N SER A 56 -57.04 -29.36 -19.40
CA SER A 56 -56.92 -29.01 -20.82
C SER A 56 -58.29 -28.78 -21.47
N GLY A 57 -59.27 -29.63 -21.17
CA GLY A 57 -60.64 -29.47 -21.67
C GLY A 57 -61.38 -28.24 -21.17
N LYS A 58 -61.11 -27.80 -19.93
CA LYS A 58 -61.70 -26.56 -19.39
C LYS A 58 -61.07 -25.34 -20.05
N LEU A 59 -59.76 -25.38 -20.29
CA LEU A 59 -59.01 -24.29 -20.90
C LEU A 59 -59.41 -24.11 -22.37
N GLU A 60 -59.44 -25.22 -23.13
CA GLU A 60 -59.84 -25.23 -24.54
C GLU A 60 -61.26 -24.71 -24.73
N ARG A 61 -62.21 -25.12 -23.89
CA ARG A 61 -63.62 -24.67 -23.97
C ARG A 61 -63.82 -23.22 -23.57
N ARG A 62 -63.03 -22.68 -22.63
CA ARG A 62 -63.21 -21.33 -22.08
C ARG A 62 -62.45 -20.26 -22.85
N PHE A 63 -61.24 -20.57 -23.33
CA PHE A 63 -60.35 -19.60 -23.95
C PHE A 63 -60.03 -19.94 -25.43
N GLY A 64 -60.26 -21.18 -25.87
CA GLY A 64 -59.85 -21.67 -27.19
C GLY A 64 -58.39 -22.17 -27.20
N HIS A 65 -58.04 -22.98 -28.20
CA HIS A 65 -56.66 -23.44 -28.42
C HIS A 65 -55.80 -22.31 -28.99
N ARG A 66 -54.54 -22.22 -28.55
CA ARG A 66 -53.53 -21.21 -28.94
C ARG A 66 -53.95 -19.77 -28.64
N THR A 67 -54.56 -19.54 -27.48
CA THR A 67 -54.97 -18.21 -27.03
C THR A 67 -54.23 -17.80 -25.75
N LEU A 68 -54.80 -18.08 -24.57
CA LEU A 68 -54.26 -17.61 -23.29
C LEU A 68 -52.84 -18.15 -23.02
N THR A 69 -52.60 -19.46 -23.17
CA THR A 69 -51.29 -20.08 -22.89
C THR A 69 -50.19 -19.67 -23.87
N HIS A 70 -50.57 -19.10 -25.02
CA HIS A 70 -49.65 -18.68 -26.08
C HIS A 70 -49.51 -17.15 -26.16
N SER A 71 -49.86 -16.45 -25.08
CA SER A 71 -49.80 -14.99 -24.99
C SER A 71 -48.81 -14.54 -23.92
N PHE A 72 -48.30 -13.30 -24.03
CA PHE A 72 -47.46 -12.72 -22.98
C PHE A 72 -48.21 -12.60 -21.65
N LEU A 73 -49.53 -12.39 -21.70
CA LEU A 73 -50.37 -12.38 -20.51
C LEU A 73 -50.39 -13.76 -19.83
N GLY A 74 -50.56 -14.84 -20.59
CA GLY A 74 -50.51 -16.20 -20.05
C GLY A 74 -49.14 -16.56 -19.48
N MET A 75 -48.06 -16.17 -20.16
CA MET A 75 -46.70 -16.32 -19.65
C MET A 75 -46.48 -15.54 -18.36
N GLY A 76 -47.02 -14.31 -18.25
CA GLY A 76 -46.97 -13.51 -17.03
C GLY A 76 -47.77 -14.12 -15.86
N ILE A 77 -48.97 -14.64 -16.13
CA ILE A 77 -49.77 -15.37 -15.14
C ILE A 77 -49.01 -16.62 -14.66
N PHE A 78 -48.39 -17.36 -15.58
CA PHE A 78 -47.54 -18.50 -15.25
C PHE A 78 -46.36 -18.06 -14.37
N ALA A 79 -45.63 -17.01 -14.76
CA ALA A 79 -44.50 -16.48 -13.99
C ALA A 79 -44.91 -16.11 -12.56
N LEU A 80 -46.06 -15.45 -12.39
CA LEU A 80 -46.60 -15.11 -11.07
C LEU A 80 -46.98 -16.35 -10.25
N GLY A 81 -47.67 -17.31 -10.85
CA GLY A 81 -48.09 -18.55 -10.19
C GLY A 81 -46.91 -19.46 -9.77
N PHE A 82 -45.80 -19.39 -10.50
CA PHE A 82 -44.58 -20.15 -10.22
C PHE A 82 -43.44 -19.30 -9.64
N SER A 83 -43.74 -18.08 -9.19
CA SER A 83 -42.76 -17.14 -8.61
C SER A 83 -42.04 -17.68 -7.37
N TRP A 84 -42.66 -18.61 -6.63
CA TRP A 84 -42.03 -19.31 -5.51
C TRP A 84 -40.76 -20.10 -5.91
N LEU A 85 -40.62 -20.49 -7.19
CA LEU A 85 -39.41 -21.15 -7.69
C LEU A 85 -38.17 -20.26 -7.60
N ILE A 86 -38.33 -18.93 -7.57
CA ILE A 86 -37.23 -17.97 -7.39
C ILE A 86 -36.52 -18.21 -6.05
N LEU A 87 -37.27 -18.62 -5.01
CA LEU A 87 -36.74 -18.88 -3.68
C LEU A 87 -35.94 -20.20 -3.59
N ILE A 88 -36.16 -21.11 -4.53
CA ILE A 88 -35.46 -22.41 -4.57
C ILE A 88 -34.27 -22.33 -5.52
N ASN A 89 -34.53 -21.93 -6.77
CA ASN A 89 -33.51 -21.72 -7.77
C ASN A 89 -34.07 -20.79 -8.88
N PRO A 90 -33.62 -19.52 -8.95
CA PRO A 90 -34.13 -18.56 -9.93
C PRO A 90 -33.87 -18.98 -11.38
N VAL A 91 -32.81 -19.76 -11.62
CA VAL A 91 -32.44 -20.31 -12.93
C VAL A 91 -33.61 -21.13 -13.50
N VAL A 92 -34.27 -21.95 -12.68
CA VAL A 92 -35.36 -22.83 -13.14
C VAL A 92 -36.52 -22.03 -13.73
N LEU A 93 -36.98 -20.96 -13.06
CA LEU A 93 -38.09 -20.16 -13.56
C LEU A 93 -37.72 -19.41 -14.84
N ILE A 94 -36.51 -18.83 -14.90
CA ILE A 94 -36.03 -18.09 -16.07
C ILE A 94 -35.97 -19.00 -17.30
N TRP A 95 -35.33 -20.17 -17.19
CA TRP A 95 -35.22 -21.10 -18.32
C TRP A 95 -36.56 -21.71 -18.71
N LEU A 96 -37.46 -21.94 -17.74
CA LEU A 96 -38.80 -22.43 -18.04
C LEU A 96 -39.62 -21.38 -18.81
N LEU A 97 -39.58 -20.10 -18.40
CA LEU A 97 -40.22 -19.01 -19.13
C LEU A 97 -39.60 -18.80 -20.51
N LEU A 98 -38.27 -18.88 -20.62
CA LEU A 98 -37.58 -18.87 -21.92
C LEU A 98 -38.05 -20.02 -22.80
N GLY A 99 -38.25 -21.21 -22.23
CA GLY A 99 -38.78 -22.38 -22.93
C GLY A 99 -40.18 -22.11 -23.47
N MET A 100 -41.08 -21.57 -22.63
CA MET A 100 -42.42 -21.16 -23.06
C MET A 100 -42.35 -20.12 -24.18
N LEU A 101 -41.45 -19.14 -24.09
CA LEU A 101 -41.24 -18.15 -25.13
C LEU A 101 -40.78 -18.79 -26.44
N THR A 102 -39.82 -19.74 -26.41
CA THR A 102 -39.38 -20.45 -27.62
C THR A 102 -40.55 -21.17 -28.29
N HIS A 103 -41.44 -21.79 -27.51
CA HIS A 103 -42.63 -22.45 -28.03
C HIS A 103 -43.56 -21.47 -28.73
N ILE A 104 -43.90 -20.36 -28.06
CA ILE A 104 -44.78 -19.31 -28.58
C ILE A 104 -44.21 -18.70 -29.87
N LEU A 105 -42.91 -18.37 -29.87
CA LEU A 105 -42.22 -17.81 -31.03
C LEU A 105 -42.23 -18.78 -32.21
N LEU A 106 -41.94 -20.06 -31.98
CA LEU A 106 -41.96 -21.05 -33.04
C LEU A 106 -43.38 -21.22 -33.63
N ASP A 107 -44.41 -21.17 -32.79
CA ASP A 107 -45.78 -21.31 -33.26
C ASP A 107 -46.31 -20.11 -34.05
N THR A 108 -45.67 -18.94 -33.95
CA THR A 108 -45.94 -17.80 -34.86
C THR A 108 -45.47 -18.05 -36.29
N ALA A 109 -44.63 -19.06 -36.55
CA ALA A 109 -44.25 -19.48 -37.91
C ALA A 109 -45.32 -20.36 -38.58
N ASN A 110 -46.36 -20.79 -37.85
CA ASN A 110 -47.49 -21.52 -38.43
C ASN A 110 -48.40 -20.61 -39.27
N ILE A 111 -49.20 -21.21 -40.17
CA ILE A 111 -50.16 -20.47 -41.01
C ILE A 111 -51.13 -19.60 -40.19
N VAL A 112 -51.62 -20.13 -39.07
CA VAL A 112 -52.63 -19.47 -38.22
C VAL A 112 -52.05 -18.28 -37.45
N GLY A 113 -50.76 -18.33 -37.10
CA GLY A 113 -50.14 -17.37 -36.18
C GLY A 113 -50.58 -17.58 -34.73
N VAL A 114 -50.16 -16.64 -33.86
CA VAL A 114 -50.48 -16.67 -32.43
C VAL A 114 -50.91 -15.27 -31.94
N PRO A 115 -51.94 -15.14 -31.08
CA PRO A 115 -52.36 -13.88 -30.49
C PRO A 115 -51.50 -13.49 -29.28
N LEU A 116 -50.29 -12.98 -29.52
CA LEU A 116 -49.32 -12.62 -28.46
C LEU A 116 -49.87 -11.63 -27.43
N LEU A 117 -50.74 -10.71 -27.86
CA LEU A 117 -51.34 -9.64 -27.04
C LEU A 117 -52.77 -9.95 -26.55
N TYR A 118 -53.12 -11.24 -26.39
CA TYR A 118 -54.39 -11.63 -25.77
C TYR A 118 -54.64 -10.83 -24.47
N PRO A 119 -55.83 -10.21 -24.28
CA PRO A 119 -57.11 -10.51 -24.92
C PRO A 119 -57.34 -9.85 -26.30
N TRP A 120 -56.45 -8.97 -26.76
CA TRP A 120 -56.52 -8.48 -28.14
C TRP A 120 -56.15 -9.61 -29.10
N ARG A 121 -57.12 -10.05 -29.90
CA ARG A 121 -57.00 -11.19 -30.83
C ARG A 121 -56.19 -10.87 -32.11
N LEU A 122 -55.15 -10.04 -31.98
CA LEU A 122 -54.23 -9.70 -33.06
C LEU A 122 -53.24 -10.83 -33.26
N GLN A 123 -53.28 -11.48 -34.43
CA GLN A 123 -52.39 -12.59 -34.77
C GLN A 123 -51.03 -12.07 -35.21
N PHE A 124 -49.97 -12.66 -34.68
CA PHE A 124 -48.60 -12.38 -35.06
C PHE A 124 -48.01 -13.54 -35.85
N TRP A 125 -47.20 -13.19 -36.86
CA TRP A 125 -46.47 -14.14 -37.69
C TRP A 125 -45.00 -13.77 -37.75
N LEU A 126 -44.12 -14.73 -37.46
CA LEU A 126 -42.66 -14.56 -37.67
C LEU A 126 -42.34 -14.38 -39.15
N VAL A 127 -43.06 -15.13 -40.00
CA VAL A 127 -42.80 -15.20 -41.44
C VAL A 127 -43.87 -14.43 -42.20
N ALA A 128 -43.47 -13.29 -42.78
CA ALA A 128 -44.38 -12.40 -43.52
C ALA A 128 -45.02 -13.12 -44.72
N ASN A 129 -44.22 -13.82 -45.52
CA ASN A 129 -44.71 -14.54 -46.70
C ASN A 129 -45.48 -15.81 -46.31
N ARG A 130 -46.76 -15.87 -46.69
CA ARG A 130 -47.66 -16.99 -46.40
C ARG A 130 -47.16 -18.34 -46.95
N ALA A 131 -46.43 -18.34 -48.07
CA ALA A 131 -45.91 -19.56 -48.70
C ALA A 131 -44.86 -20.30 -47.84
N TRP A 132 -44.19 -19.58 -46.95
CA TRP A 132 -43.15 -20.10 -46.05
C TRP A 132 -43.67 -20.40 -44.64
N ARG A 133 -44.96 -20.15 -44.38
CA ARG A 133 -45.60 -20.47 -43.10
C ARG A 133 -45.97 -21.94 -43.07
N VAL A 134 -45.69 -22.61 -41.95
CA VAL A 134 -45.81 -24.05 -41.82
C VAL A 134 -47.28 -24.47 -41.64
N PRO A 135 -47.84 -25.29 -42.55
CA PRO A 135 -49.12 -25.95 -42.33
C PRO A 135 -48.99 -27.04 -41.27
N TYR A 136 -50.08 -27.25 -40.51
CA TYR A 136 -50.16 -28.32 -39.53
C TYR A 136 -49.99 -29.70 -40.18
N ASN A 137 -49.10 -30.53 -39.62
CA ASN A 137 -48.82 -31.89 -40.09
C ASN A 137 -48.35 -31.96 -41.55
N SER A 138 -47.50 -31.01 -41.95
CA SER A 138 -46.92 -30.94 -43.30
C SER A 138 -45.45 -31.42 -43.32
N PRO A 139 -44.92 -31.84 -44.49
CA PRO A 139 -43.50 -32.15 -44.64
C PRO A 139 -42.56 -30.99 -44.30
N GLN A 140 -43.05 -29.75 -44.39
CA GLN A 140 -42.28 -28.54 -44.06
C GLN A 140 -41.84 -28.51 -42.59
N GLU A 141 -42.58 -29.17 -41.68
CA GLU A 141 -42.17 -29.31 -40.27
C GLU A 141 -40.82 -30.02 -40.12
N PHE A 142 -40.55 -31.02 -40.97
CA PHE A 142 -39.26 -31.73 -40.98
C PHE A 142 -38.13 -30.86 -41.55
N THR A 143 -38.44 -29.98 -42.50
CA THR A 143 -37.48 -29.02 -43.03
C THR A 143 -37.04 -28.05 -41.94
N TRP A 144 -38.00 -27.49 -41.18
CA TRP A 144 -37.69 -26.62 -40.04
C TRP A 144 -36.89 -27.34 -38.96
N LEU A 145 -37.30 -28.56 -38.59
CA LEU A 145 -36.55 -29.39 -37.64
C LEU A 145 -35.09 -29.60 -38.11
N GLY A 146 -34.90 -30.00 -39.37
CA GLY A 146 -33.57 -30.23 -39.94
C GLY A 146 -32.70 -28.98 -39.96
N VAL A 147 -33.27 -27.83 -40.36
CA VAL A 147 -32.56 -26.54 -40.38
C VAL A 147 -32.17 -26.10 -38.97
N ILE A 148 -33.09 -26.15 -38.01
CA ILE A 148 -32.83 -25.77 -36.61
C ILE A 148 -31.75 -26.68 -36.00
N SER A 149 -31.86 -27.99 -36.19
CA SER A 149 -30.87 -28.95 -35.69
C SER A 149 -29.50 -28.75 -36.34
N LEU A 150 -29.44 -28.48 -37.64
CA LEU A 150 -28.18 -28.18 -38.34
C LEU A 150 -27.55 -26.89 -37.79
N LEU A 151 -28.34 -25.82 -37.63
CA LEU A 151 -27.87 -24.57 -37.04
C LEU A 151 -27.34 -24.77 -35.62
N ALA A 152 -28.04 -25.57 -34.80
CA ALA A 152 -27.58 -25.89 -33.45
C ALA A 152 -26.22 -26.60 -33.49
N VAL A 153 -26.07 -27.65 -34.31
CA VAL A 153 -24.80 -28.38 -34.46
C VAL A 153 -23.67 -27.48 -34.94
N CYS A 154 -23.93 -26.58 -35.88
CA CYS A 154 -22.92 -25.62 -36.37
C CYS A 154 -22.50 -24.61 -35.29
N LEU A 155 -23.42 -24.20 -34.41
CA LEU A 155 -23.15 -23.20 -33.37
C LEU A 155 -22.56 -23.78 -32.08
N VAL A 156 -22.73 -25.08 -31.81
CA VAL A 156 -22.16 -25.75 -30.63
C VAL A 156 -20.66 -25.46 -30.44
N PRO A 157 -19.75 -25.68 -31.42
CA PRO A 157 -18.33 -25.42 -31.20
C PRO A 157 -18.03 -23.95 -30.89
N MET A 158 -18.81 -23.02 -31.46
CA MET A 158 -18.68 -21.60 -31.18
C MET A 158 -19.21 -21.24 -29.79
N SER A 159 -20.23 -21.94 -29.30
CA SER A 159 -20.78 -21.71 -27.96
C SER A 159 -19.89 -22.22 -26.82
N LEU A 160 -18.97 -23.17 -27.08
CA LEU A 160 -18.06 -23.71 -26.06
C LEU A 160 -17.02 -22.68 -25.60
N ASP A 161 -16.55 -21.85 -26.53
CA ASP A 161 -15.62 -20.75 -26.24
C ASP A 161 -16.35 -19.42 -25.96
N GLY A 162 -17.61 -19.34 -26.36
CA GLY A 162 -18.38 -18.09 -26.46
C GLY A 162 -18.32 -17.50 -27.87
N PHE A 163 -19.36 -16.76 -28.25
CA PHE A 163 -19.40 -16.11 -29.56
C PHE A 163 -18.46 -14.92 -29.67
N SER A 164 -18.19 -14.21 -28.56
CA SER A 164 -17.30 -13.04 -28.56
C SER A 164 -15.87 -13.41 -28.98
N PRO A 165 -15.22 -14.43 -28.39
CA PRO A 165 -13.85 -14.79 -28.77
C PRO A 165 -13.72 -15.26 -30.22
N TRP A 166 -14.76 -15.92 -30.76
CA TRP A 166 -14.77 -16.30 -32.17
C TRP A 166 -14.80 -15.08 -33.10
N PHE A 167 -15.62 -14.07 -32.74
CA PHE A 167 -15.69 -12.81 -33.48
C PHE A 167 -14.38 -12.01 -33.37
N HIS A 168 -13.80 -11.90 -32.17
CA HIS A 168 -12.52 -11.25 -31.93
C HIS A 168 -11.39 -11.89 -32.73
N ARG A 169 -11.32 -13.22 -32.76
CA ARG A 169 -10.33 -13.98 -33.55
C ARG A 169 -10.51 -13.82 -35.05
N ALA A 170 -11.77 -13.72 -35.52
CA ALA A 170 -12.08 -13.49 -36.92
C ALA A 170 -11.62 -12.11 -37.38
N LEU A 171 -11.84 -11.08 -36.55
CA LEU A 171 -11.39 -9.71 -36.80
C LEU A 171 -9.89 -9.50 -36.56
N GLY A 172 -9.29 -10.25 -35.61
CA GLY A 172 -7.89 -10.16 -35.23
C GLY A 172 -7.52 -8.87 -34.50
N THR A 173 -8.43 -8.33 -33.69
CA THR A 173 -8.27 -7.03 -33.01
C THR A 173 -7.56 -7.16 -31.66
N PRO A 174 -6.61 -6.26 -31.33
CA PRO A 174 -5.96 -6.31 -30.02
C PRO A 174 -6.87 -6.09 -28.82
N TYR A 175 -7.87 -5.20 -28.93
CA TYR A 175 -8.86 -5.01 -27.87
C TYR A 175 -9.63 -6.30 -27.53
N GLY A 176 -10.11 -7.01 -28.56
CA GLY A 176 -10.81 -8.28 -28.36
C GLY A 176 -9.90 -9.38 -27.81
N ALA A 177 -8.63 -9.38 -28.22
CA ALA A 177 -7.62 -10.28 -27.68
C ALA A 177 -7.36 -10.05 -26.18
N VAL A 178 -7.34 -8.79 -25.72
CA VAL A 178 -7.21 -8.44 -24.30
C VAL A 178 -8.42 -8.92 -23.51
N GLU A 179 -9.63 -8.69 -24.01
CA GLU A 179 -10.87 -9.15 -23.35
C GLU A 179 -10.91 -10.68 -23.23
N ASP A 180 -10.59 -11.39 -24.32
CA ASP A 180 -10.52 -12.85 -24.32
C ASP A 180 -9.46 -13.39 -23.33
N TYR A 181 -8.30 -12.73 -23.26
CA TYR A 181 -7.26 -13.06 -22.28
C TYR A 181 -7.75 -12.87 -20.85
N LEU A 182 -8.34 -11.72 -20.53
CA LEU A 182 -8.84 -11.43 -19.18
C LEU A 182 -9.92 -12.41 -18.73
N GLN A 183 -10.73 -12.91 -19.67
CA GLN A 183 -11.75 -13.93 -19.38
C GLN A 183 -11.13 -15.30 -19.06
N TRP A 184 -10.02 -15.68 -19.71
CA TRP A 184 -9.46 -17.03 -19.61
C TRP A 184 -8.24 -17.15 -18.69
N ARG A 185 -7.60 -16.03 -18.32
CA ARG A 185 -6.31 -16.00 -17.61
C ARG A 185 -6.26 -16.78 -16.29
N GLU A 186 -7.40 -16.97 -15.62
CA GLU A 186 -7.46 -17.66 -14.32
C GLU A 186 -7.49 -19.19 -14.44
N ASP A 187 -8.11 -19.69 -15.51
CA ASP A 187 -8.39 -21.11 -15.68
C ASP A 187 -7.50 -21.77 -16.74
N TYR A 188 -6.97 -21.00 -17.70
CA TYR A 188 -6.23 -21.52 -18.84
C TYR A 188 -4.98 -20.69 -19.14
N GLU A 189 -3.94 -21.37 -19.62
CA GLU A 189 -2.87 -20.73 -20.38
C GLU A 189 -3.46 -20.12 -21.64
N VAL A 190 -3.02 -18.92 -21.98
CA VAL A 190 -3.55 -18.19 -23.12
C VAL A 190 -2.42 -17.85 -24.07
N TRP A 191 -2.58 -18.26 -25.33
CA TRP A 191 -1.58 -18.08 -26.38
C TRP A 191 -2.05 -17.07 -27.41
N ALA A 192 -1.19 -16.12 -27.77
CA ALA A 192 -1.43 -15.19 -28.86
C ALA A 192 -0.73 -15.65 -30.13
N ASP A 193 -1.47 -15.69 -31.23
CA ASP A 193 -0.96 -15.77 -32.59
C ASP A 193 -0.86 -14.34 -33.13
N ILE A 194 0.38 -13.91 -33.39
CA ILE A 194 0.73 -12.52 -33.62
C ILE A 194 1.32 -12.40 -35.02
N LYS A 195 0.76 -11.48 -35.81
CA LYS A 195 1.36 -11.02 -37.06
C LYS A 195 1.55 -9.52 -36.99
N GLY A 196 2.78 -9.06 -37.08
CA GLY A 196 3.14 -7.65 -36.89
C GLY A 196 4.59 -7.38 -37.27
N HIS A 197 5.12 -6.28 -36.78
CA HIS A 197 6.53 -5.93 -36.90
C HIS A 197 6.97 -5.20 -35.63
N ASN A 198 8.24 -5.37 -35.25
CA ASN A 198 8.81 -4.68 -34.10
C ASN A 198 9.11 -3.23 -34.47
N LEU A 199 8.64 -2.26 -33.67
CA LEU A 199 8.79 -0.84 -33.98
C LEU A 199 10.23 -0.32 -33.83
N LEU A 200 11.07 -1.01 -33.05
CA LEU A 200 12.47 -0.63 -32.82
C LEU A 200 13.42 -1.30 -33.81
N THR A 201 13.23 -2.59 -34.08
CA THR A 201 14.13 -3.37 -34.97
C THR A 201 13.65 -3.45 -36.42
N ASP A 202 12.39 -3.08 -36.70
CA ASP A 202 11.72 -3.23 -38.00
C ASP A 202 11.67 -4.68 -38.52
N GLU A 203 11.83 -5.66 -37.63
CA GLU A 203 11.74 -7.08 -37.97
C GLU A 203 10.27 -7.53 -37.98
N ASP A 204 9.87 -8.26 -39.03
CA ASP A 204 8.54 -8.89 -39.09
C ASP A 204 8.41 -9.98 -38.00
N VAL A 205 7.31 -9.93 -37.26
CA VAL A 205 6.97 -10.90 -36.22
C VAL A 205 5.78 -11.72 -36.67
N ASP A 206 5.99 -13.01 -36.91
CA ASP A 206 4.95 -13.99 -37.22
C ASP A 206 5.19 -15.22 -36.34
N GLY A 207 4.36 -15.42 -35.32
CA GLY A 207 4.57 -16.49 -34.36
C GLY A 207 3.55 -16.56 -33.25
N ARG A 208 3.68 -17.63 -32.46
CA ARG A 208 2.82 -17.88 -31.30
C ARG A 208 3.59 -17.62 -30.01
N TYR A 209 3.01 -16.79 -29.15
CA TYR A 209 3.62 -16.33 -27.91
C TYR A 209 2.69 -16.59 -26.73
N LEU A 210 3.25 -16.79 -25.55
CA LEU A 210 2.46 -16.98 -24.33
C LEU A 210 2.07 -15.60 -23.79
N ILE A 211 0.80 -15.38 -23.46
CA ILE A 211 0.38 -14.10 -22.88
C ILE A 211 0.58 -14.16 -21.36
N ILE A 212 1.32 -13.19 -20.83
CA ILE A 212 1.66 -13.10 -19.40
C ILE A 212 0.67 -12.20 -18.67
N ASP A 213 0.41 -11.01 -19.22
CA ASP A 213 -0.41 -9.98 -18.59
C ASP A 213 -1.02 -9.02 -19.62
N ALA A 214 -2.00 -8.22 -19.20
CA ALA A 214 -2.57 -7.14 -19.99
C ALA A 214 -1.97 -5.80 -19.54
N VAL A 215 -1.37 -5.06 -20.47
CA VAL A 215 -0.69 -3.78 -20.16
C VAL A 215 -1.69 -2.64 -20.13
N HIS A 216 -2.48 -2.54 -21.20
CA HIS A 216 -3.57 -1.58 -21.42
C HIS A 216 -4.73 -2.31 -22.10
N ASP A 217 -5.82 -1.58 -22.38
CA ASP A 217 -7.04 -2.14 -23.00
C ASP A 217 -6.79 -2.70 -24.42
N ASP A 218 -5.71 -2.30 -25.10
CA ASP A 218 -5.34 -2.75 -26.44
C ASP A 218 -3.91 -3.30 -26.53
N GLU A 219 -3.24 -3.51 -25.39
CA GLU A 219 -1.85 -3.97 -25.31
C GLU A 219 -1.73 -5.22 -24.43
N LEU A 220 -1.19 -6.29 -25.01
CA LEU A 220 -0.86 -7.53 -24.29
C LEU A 220 0.64 -7.64 -24.08
N LEU A 221 1.04 -8.11 -22.89
CA LEU A 221 2.40 -8.51 -22.60
C LEU A 221 2.56 -9.99 -22.92
N VAL A 222 3.45 -10.31 -23.85
CA VAL A 222 3.71 -11.68 -24.30
C VAL A 222 5.16 -12.09 -24.04
N GLU A 223 5.37 -13.36 -23.72
CA GLU A 223 6.69 -13.97 -23.59
C GLU A 223 7.02 -14.86 -24.77
N ASP A 224 8.28 -14.85 -25.18
CA ASP A 224 8.84 -15.95 -25.94
C ASP A 224 9.30 -17.10 -25.03
N GLY A 225 9.52 -18.29 -25.60
CA GLY A 225 9.99 -19.45 -24.85
C GLY A 225 11.40 -19.32 -24.25
N SER A 226 12.06 -18.16 -24.38
CA SER A 226 13.37 -17.85 -23.82
C SER A 226 13.34 -16.84 -22.66
N GLY A 227 12.15 -16.43 -22.21
CA GLY A 227 11.98 -15.51 -21.07
C GLY A 227 11.86 -14.02 -21.47
N ARG A 228 11.98 -13.70 -22.76
CA ARG A 228 11.94 -12.30 -23.23
C ARG A 228 10.50 -11.85 -23.40
N ALA A 229 10.17 -10.71 -22.80
CA ALA A 229 8.83 -10.14 -22.87
C ALA A 229 8.74 -9.03 -23.93
N PHE A 230 7.57 -8.93 -24.56
CA PHE A 230 7.25 -7.92 -25.56
C PHE A 230 5.83 -7.41 -25.32
N THR A 231 5.60 -6.12 -25.52
CA THR A 231 4.24 -5.59 -25.64
C THR A 231 3.76 -5.64 -27.07
N VAL A 232 2.52 -6.09 -27.26
CA VAL A 232 1.88 -6.23 -28.57
C VAL A 232 0.56 -5.51 -28.54
N GLY A 233 0.37 -4.55 -29.45
CA GLY A 233 -0.85 -3.76 -29.52
C GLY A 233 -0.97 -2.95 -30.79
N LEU A 234 -1.94 -2.04 -30.81
CA LEU A 234 -2.09 -1.03 -31.88
C LEU A 234 -1.34 0.26 -31.56
N SER A 235 -1.13 0.56 -30.27
CA SER A 235 -0.43 1.75 -29.81
C SER A 235 1.03 1.81 -30.30
N GLN A 236 1.54 3.04 -30.42
CA GLN A 236 2.95 3.31 -30.74
C GLN A 236 3.89 3.07 -29.54
N SER A 237 3.35 2.90 -28.34
CA SER A 237 4.12 2.50 -27.14
C SER A 237 4.44 1.00 -27.10
N ALA A 238 3.76 0.18 -27.91
CA ALA A 238 3.98 -1.26 -27.93
C ALA A 238 5.29 -1.60 -28.66
N ASN A 239 6.03 -2.60 -28.18
CA ASN A 239 7.23 -3.07 -28.87
C ASN A 239 6.90 -3.64 -30.27
N ILE A 240 5.77 -4.35 -30.37
CA ILE A 240 5.30 -4.99 -31.59
C ILE A 240 3.97 -4.36 -32.01
N HIS A 241 3.97 -3.72 -33.19
CA HIS A 241 2.75 -3.22 -33.79
C HIS A 241 2.02 -4.34 -34.52
N SER A 242 0.84 -4.70 -34.02
CA SER A 242 0.08 -5.85 -34.52
C SER A 242 -0.77 -5.50 -35.74
N LYS A 243 -0.59 -6.26 -36.82
CA LYS A 243 -1.49 -6.28 -38.00
C LYS A 243 -2.66 -7.23 -37.76
N ARG A 244 -2.44 -8.30 -36.99
CA ARG A 244 -3.45 -9.28 -36.58
C ARG A 244 -3.06 -9.90 -35.26
N LEU A 245 -3.97 -9.86 -34.28
CA LEU A 245 -3.80 -10.51 -32.98
C LEU A 245 -4.96 -11.47 -32.72
N ALA A 246 -4.65 -12.76 -32.56
CA ALA A 246 -5.66 -13.79 -32.33
C ALA A 246 -5.29 -14.64 -31.11
N VAL A 247 -6.25 -14.88 -30.22
CA VAL A 247 -5.99 -15.55 -28.94
C VAL A 247 -6.63 -16.93 -28.88
N TRP A 248 -5.94 -17.86 -28.22
CA TRP A 248 -6.30 -19.28 -28.12
C TRP A 248 -6.12 -19.80 -26.70
N LYS A 249 -7.08 -20.60 -26.24
CA LYS A 249 -6.98 -21.37 -24.99
C LYS A 249 -5.94 -22.48 -25.14
N GLY A 250 -5.04 -22.56 -24.17
CA GLY A 250 -4.01 -23.57 -24.02
C GLY A 250 -4.41 -24.62 -22.98
N LYS A 251 -3.45 -25.02 -22.15
CA LYS A 251 -3.68 -26.00 -21.08
C LYS A 251 -4.42 -25.36 -19.91
N GLN A 252 -5.18 -26.16 -19.17
CA GLN A 252 -5.81 -25.71 -17.94
C GLN A 252 -4.72 -25.46 -16.88
N ILE A 253 -4.87 -24.37 -16.13
CA ILE A 253 -3.99 -23.99 -15.02
C ILE A 253 -4.82 -23.67 -13.79
N VAL A 254 -4.13 -23.55 -12.66
CA VAL A 254 -4.68 -22.96 -11.45
C VAL A 254 -3.79 -21.80 -11.06
N ALA A 255 -4.33 -20.58 -11.14
CA ALA A 255 -3.63 -19.37 -10.71
C ALA A 255 -3.87 -19.12 -9.21
N SER A 256 -2.81 -18.77 -8.49
CA SER A 256 -2.89 -18.27 -7.12
C SER A 256 -2.23 -16.90 -7.03
N THR A 257 -2.93 -15.95 -6.41
CA THR A 257 -2.44 -14.59 -6.24
C THR A 257 -2.22 -14.31 -4.77
N TYR A 258 -1.02 -13.84 -4.42
CA TYR A 258 -0.60 -13.49 -3.07
C TYR A 258 -0.21 -12.03 -3.01
N ARG A 259 -0.55 -11.34 -1.92
CA ARG A 259 -0.10 -9.97 -1.67
C ARG A 259 0.84 -9.96 -0.48
N LEU A 260 2.02 -9.37 -0.68
CA LEU A 260 3.06 -9.25 0.32
C LEU A 260 3.36 -7.80 0.63
N GLU A 261 3.53 -7.50 1.91
CA GLU A 261 4.06 -6.21 2.39
C GLU A 261 5.56 -6.35 2.64
N LEU A 262 6.35 -5.54 1.94
CA LEU A 262 7.80 -5.73 1.83
C LEU A 262 8.63 -4.66 2.53
N SER A 263 7.99 -3.73 3.23
CA SER A 263 8.65 -2.64 3.95
C SER A 263 9.63 -3.17 4.99
N GLY A 264 10.90 -2.74 4.89
CA GLY A 264 11.99 -3.15 5.79
C GLY A 264 12.55 -4.55 5.52
N ARG A 265 12.42 -5.07 4.30
CA ARG A 265 12.97 -6.38 3.89
C ARG A 265 13.95 -6.24 2.73
N LEU A 266 14.77 -7.26 2.52
CA LEU A 266 15.63 -7.36 1.33
C LEU A 266 14.84 -7.90 0.13
N VAL A 267 15.26 -7.54 -1.08
CA VAL A 267 14.72 -8.15 -2.30
C VAL A 267 15.02 -9.65 -2.36
N SER A 268 16.15 -10.11 -1.79
CA SER A 268 16.44 -11.54 -1.64
C SER A 268 15.36 -12.29 -0.84
N ASP A 269 14.77 -11.66 0.17
CA ASP A 269 13.72 -12.27 0.98
C ASP A 269 12.44 -12.45 0.16
N LEU A 270 12.15 -11.50 -0.73
CA LEU A 270 11.06 -11.63 -1.70
C LEU A 270 11.31 -12.82 -2.63
N ILE A 271 12.51 -12.95 -3.20
CA ILE A 271 12.87 -14.06 -4.11
C ILE A 271 12.77 -15.41 -3.38
N ALA A 272 13.28 -15.50 -2.14
CA ALA A 272 13.21 -16.71 -1.32
C ALA A 272 11.78 -17.08 -0.91
N SER A 273 10.86 -16.11 -0.90
CA SER A 273 9.46 -16.32 -0.55
C SER A 273 8.56 -16.77 -1.71
N LEU A 274 9.09 -16.83 -2.93
CA LEU A 274 8.32 -17.25 -4.09
C LEU A 274 7.93 -18.73 -3.97
N PRO A 275 6.71 -19.11 -4.38
CA PRO A 275 6.24 -20.48 -4.24
C PRO A 275 7.07 -21.45 -5.09
N GLU A 276 7.56 -22.50 -4.46
CA GLU A 276 8.23 -23.60 -5.15
C GLU A 276 7.21 -24.53 -5.84
N GLY A 277 7.53 -25.03 -7.03
CA GLY A 277 6.67 -25.94 -7.80
C GLY A 277 5.67 -25.26 -8.73
N ALA A 278 5.58 -23.93 -8.73
CA ALA A 278 4.83 -23.18 -9.74
C ALA A 278 5.51 -23.30 -11.12
N LYS A 279 4.71 -23.37 -12.19
CA LYS A 279 5.19 -23.42 -13.57
C LYS A 279 5.74 -22.05 -14.00
N SER A 280 5.06 -21.00 -13.61
CA SER A 280 5.39 -19.59 -13.89
C SER A 280 5.04 -18.75 -12.66
N VAL A 281 5.91 -17.80 -12.34
CA VAL A 281 5.73 -16.85 -11.24
C VAL A 281 6.00 -15.45 -11.75
N HIS A 282 5.00 -14.59 -11.66
CA HIS A 282 5.04 -13.21 -12.12
C HIS A 282 4.78 -12.26 -10.97
N ILE A 283 5.61 -11.22 -10.87
CA ILE A 283 5.61 -10.29 -9.75
C ILE A 283 5.26 -8.89 -10.25
N ASN A 284 4.19 -8.33 -9.69
CA ASN A 284 3.77 -6.95 -9.91
C ASN A 284 3.98 -6.17 -8.61
N ALA A 285 4.80 -5.14 -8.60
CA ALA A 285 5.05 -4.37 -7.39
C ALA A 285 5.42 -2.91 -7.71
N ALA A 286 5.17 -2.03 -6.74
CA ALA A 286 5.77 -0.71 -6.67
C ALA A 286 6.62 -0.67 -5.41
N LEU A 287 7.95 -0.61 -5.58
CA LEU A 287 8.92 -0.69 -4.50
C LEU A 287 9.73 0.60 -4.43
N LYS A 288 9.86 1.18 -3.25
CA LYS A 288 10.89 2.19 -2.98
C LYS A 288 12.15 1.48 -2.54
N LEU A 289 13.15 1.48 -3.41
CA LEU A 289 14.44 0.85 -3.15
C LEU A 289 15.48 1.93 -2.89
N LYS A 290 16.30 1.75 -1.85
CA LYS A 290 17.37 2.69 -1.53
C LYS A 290 18.67 2.25 -2.20
N GLY A 291 19.16 3.04 -3.16
CA GLY A 291 20.45 2.82 -3.84
C GLY A 291 20.36 3.01 -5.36
N GLU A 292 21.51 3.22 -6.02
CA GLU A 292 21.58 3.23 -7.48
C GLU A 292 21.63 1.80 -8.01
N ALA A 293 20.50 1.31 -8.51
CA ALA A 293 20.51 0.14 -9.37
C ALA A 293 20.80 0.54 -10.81
N ASP A 294 21.82 -0.07 -11.41
CA ASP A 294 22.02 -0.10 -12.86
C ASP A 294 21.12 -1.19 -13.45
N THR A 295 19.89 -0.81 -13.80
CA THR A 295 19.07 -1.61 -14.70
C THR A 295 19.50 -1.26 -16.11
N ALA A 296 20.31 -2.12 -16.75
CA ALA A 296 20.67 -1.91 -18.15
C ALA A 296 19.39 -1.87 -19.00
N PRO A 297 19.13 -0.79 -19.77
CA PRO A 297 17.94 -0.70 -20.59
C PRO A 297 17.97 -1.78 -21.66
N VAL A 298 16.89 -2.56 -21.74
CA VAL A 298 16.81 -3.73 -22.62
C VAL A 298 16.23 -3.27 -23.95
N VAL A 299 17.09 -3.07 -24.96
CA VAL A 299 16.67 -2.52 -26.26
C VAL A 299 15.86 -3.54 -27.05
N GLY A 300 14.65 -3.15 -27.48
CA GLY A 300 13.78 -3.96 -28.34
C GLY A 300 12.80 -4.90 -27.61
N TYR A 301 12.84 -4.91 -26.27
CA TYR A 301 12.02 -5.75 -25.41
C TYR A 301 11.23 -4.90 -24.40
N PHE A 302 10.27 -5.51 -23.73
CA PHE A 302 9.55 -4.84 -22.65
C PHE A 302 10.40 -4.81 -21.37
N GLU A 303 10.63 -3.61 -20.85
CA GLU A 303 11.30 -3.43 -19.56
C GLU A 303 10.35 -3.81 -18.42
N ARG A 304 10.54 -5.02 -17.87
CA ARG A 304 9.78 -5.53 -16.71
C ARG A 304 10.06 -4.75 -15.42
N ILE A 305 11.18 -4.04 -15.34
CA ILE A 305 11.59 -3.21 -14.21
C ILE A 305 11.82 -1.81 -14.74
N GLN A 306 10.99 -0.86 -14.32
CA GLN A 306 11.15 0.55 -14.66
C GLN A 306 11.54 1.33 -13.42
N LYS A 307 12.57 2.17 -13.55
CA LYS A 307 13.07 3.04 -12.48
C LYS A 307 12.62 4.47 -12.73
N ASN A 308 11.93 5.06 -11.76
CA ASN A 308 11.54 6.46 -11.77
C ASN A 308 12.01 7.13 -10.47
N GLY A 309 13.21 7.72 -10.49
CA GLY A 309 13.87 8.18 -9.27
C GLY A 309 14.19 7.03 -8.32
N ASP A 310 13.63 7.08 -7.11
CA ASP A 310 13.79 6.05 -6.07
C ASP A 310 12.66 4.99 -6.08
N GLU A 311 11.69 5.12 -6.99
CA GLU A 311 10.57 4.19 -7.14
C GLU A 311 10.82 3.24 -8.31
N PHE A 312 10.76 1.95 -8.01
CA PHE A 312 10.88 0.85 -8.97
C PHE A 312 9.50 0.22 -9.18
N SER A 313 9.00 0.30 -10.40
CA SER A 313 7.79 -0.41 -10.81
C SER A 313 8.18 -1.73 -11.50
N LEU A 314 7.74 -2.82 -10.89
CA LEU A 314 7.88 -4.18 -11.40
C LEU A 314 6.57 -4.56 -12.09
N ARG A 315 6.63 -4.96 -13.36
CA ARG A 315 5.49 -5.48 -14.10
C ARG A 315 5.81 -6.83 -14.70
N SER A 316 5.10 -7.84 -14.20
CA SER A 316 5.27 -9.26 -14.50
C SER A 316 6.72 -9.70 -14.41
N ALA A 317 7.48 -9.15 -13.46
CA ALA A 317 8.88 -9.46 -13.26
C ALA A 317 9.03 -10.91 -12.77
N THR A 318 10.09 -11.57 -13.23
CA THR A 318 10.46 -12.93 -12.81
C THR A 318 11.52 -12.89 -11.71
N ALA A 319 11.79 -14.04 -11.08
CA ALA A 319 12.87 -14.16 -10.11
C ALA A 319 14.25 -13.81 -10.73
N GLY A 320 14.45 -14.11 -12.02
CA GLY A 320 15.67 -13.79 -12.76
C GLY A 320 15.87 -12.29 -12.93
N ASP A 321 14.79 -11.54 -13.18
CA ASP A 321 14.84 -10.08 -13.34
C ASP A 321 15.18 -9.37 -12.03
N LEU A 322 14.79 -9.95 -10.88
CA LEU A 322 15.06 -9.41 -9.54
C LEU A 322 16.43 -9.79 -8.97
N ALA A 323 17.09 -10.81 -9.53
CA ALA A 323 18.37 -11.28 -9.03
C ALA A 323 19.46 -10.19 -8.93
N PRO A 324 19.59 -9.23 -9.89
CA PRO A 324 20.54 -8.13 -9.77
C PRO A 324 20.26 -7.19 -8.58
N LEU A 325 18.98 -7.09 -8.16
CA LEU A 325 18.51 -6.21 -7.09
C LEU A 325 18.48 -6.90 -5.73
N ALA A 326 18.88 -8.18 -5.63
CA ALA A 326 18.67 -9.02 -4.45
C ALA A 326 19.25 -8.43 -3.14
N HIS A 327 20.32 -7.64 -3.23
CA HIS A 327 21.01 -7.03 -2.09
C HIS A 327 20.38 -5.71 -1.61
N MET A 328 19.40 -5.17 -2.33
CA MET A 328 18.79 -3.87 -2.00
C MET A 328 17.72 -4.01 -0.91
N VAL A 329 17.61 -2.97 -0.08
CA VAL A 329 16.58 -2.85 0.97
C VAL A 329 15.36 -2.12 0.43
N ILE A 330 14.19 -2.67 0.73
CA ILE A 330 12.87 -2.11 0.37
C ILE A 330 12.43 -1.19 1.51
N GLU A 331 12.45 0.14 1.30
CA GLU A 331 11.99 1.12 2.31
C GLU A 331 10.47 1.04 2.50
N GLY A 332 9.74 0.82 1.40
CA GLY A 332 8.29 0.68 1.43
C GLY A 332 7.72 0.21 0.11
N GLY A 333 6.71 -0.63 0.18
CA GLY A 333 6.03 -1.15 -1.01
C GLY A 333 5.26 -2.44 -0.73
N SER A 334 4.36 -2.78 -1.65
CA SER A 334 3.70 -4.08 -1.66
C SER A 334 3.86 -4.75 -3.01
N ALA A 335 4.09 -6.06 -2.99
CA ALA A 335 4.13 -6.88 -4.20
C ALA A 335 2.89 -7.77 -4.26
N VAL A 336 2.40 -7.97 -5.48
CA VAL A 336 1.39 -8.94 -5.84
C VAL A 336 2.09 -10.00 -6.67
N ILE A 337 2.13 -11.22 -6.15
CA ILE A 337 2.74 -12.38 -6.81
C ILE A 337 1.61 -13.21 -7.38
N ARG A 338 1.67 -13.49 -8.68
CA ARG A 338 0.80 -14.44 -9.36
C ARG A 338 1.61 -15.67 -9.71
N ALA A 339 1.22 -16.82 -9.19
CA ALA A 339 1.83 -18.11 -9.45
C ALA A 339 0.84 -19.02 -10.17
N GLU A 340 1.28 -19.68 -11.23
CA GLU A 340 0.45 -20.56 -12.05
C GLU A 340 0.93 -22.01 -11.89
N TYR A 341 0.01 -22.91 -11.54
CA TYR A 341 0.29 -24.32 -11.29
C TYR A 341 -0.40 -25.20 -12.34
N SER A 342 0.17 -26.40 -12.54
CA SER A 342 -0.57 -27.46 -13.24
C SER A 342 -1.65 -28.02 -12.30
N PRO A 343 -2.86 -28.34 -12.80
CA PRO A 343 -3.95 -28.85 -11.97
C PRO A 343 -3.51 -30.04 -11.10
N GLY A 344 -3.68 -29.93 -9.79
CA GLY A 344 -3.29 -30.98 -8.83
C GLY A 344 -1.84 -30.94 -8.33
N THR A 345 -1.03 -29.98 -8.75
CA THR A 345 0.32 -29.71 -8.19
C THR A 345 0.37 -28.46 -7.33
N GLU A 346 -0.80 -27.97 -6.92
CA GLU A 346 -0.97 -26.75 -6.14
C GLU A 346 -0.29 -26.89 -4.78
N VAL A 347 0.80 -26.15 -4.59
CA VAL A 347 1.41 -25.94 -3.29
C VAL A 347 0.97 -24.54 -2.85
N LEU A 348 0.20 -24.47 -1.77
CA LEU A 348 -0.11 -23.18 -1.15
C LEU A 348 1.21 -22.59 -0.63
N ALA A 349 1.57 -21.40 -1.11
CA ALA A 349 2.70 -20.66 -0.56
C ALA A 349 2.51 -20.51 0.96
N ASP A 350 3.51 -20.91 1.75
CA ASP A 350 3.47 -20.73 3.20
C ASP A 350 3.72 -19.26 3.54
N LEU A 351 2.65 -18.46 3.53
CA LEU A 351 2.68 -17.04 3.88
C LEU A 351 3.20 -16.79 5.31
N ASN A 352 3.25 -17.81 6.17
CA ASN A 352 3.82 -17.69 7.52
C ASN A 352 5.34 -17.58 7.50
N LEU A 353 6.02 -18.12 6.47
CA LEU A 353 7.47 -17.99 6.31
C LEU A 353 7.89 -16.53 6.17
N ILE A 354 7.03 -15.71 5.57
CA ILE A 354 7.29 -14.29 5.34
C ILE A 354 7.10 -13.52 6.64
N ASN A 355 6.04 -13.81 7.40
CA ASN A 355 5.81 -13.16 8.69
C ASN A 355 6.83 -13.56 9.77
N SER A 356 7.56 -14.67 9.60
CA SER A 356 8.60 -15.12 10.54
C SER A 356 9.99 -14.57 10.23
N ILE A 357 10.25 -14.02 9.04
CA ILE A 357 11.51 -13.33 8.73
C ILE A 357 11.52 -11.97 9.46
N PRO A 358 12.52 -11.70 10.32
CA PRO A 358 12.61 -10.46 11.08
C PRO A 358 12.69 -9.24 10.16
N ARG A 359 11.90 -8.20 10.48
CA ARG A 359 11.95 -6.93 9.75
C ARG A 359 13.25 -6.22 10.11
N VAL A 360 14.07 -5.90 9.11
CA VAL A 360 15.28 -5.13 9.33
C VAL A 360 14.86 -3.67 9.50
N LYS A 361 14.98 -3.14 10.72
CA LYS A 361 14.77 -1.71 10.96
C LYS A 361 16.04 -0.97 10.61
N SER A 362 15.97 -0.09 9.61
CA SER A 362 17.07 0.82 9.30
C SER A 362 17.03 2.02 10.24
N HIS A 363 18.17 2.39 10.82
CA HIS A 363 18.37 3.64 11.55
C HIS A 363 19.38 4.51 10.80
N ILE A 364 19.00 5.77 10.55
CA ILE A 364 19.83 6.76 9.88
C ILE A 364 20.41 7.66 10.96
N LEU A 365 21.73 7.73 11.01
CA LEU A 365 22.48 8.62 11.89
C LEU A 365 23.12 9.73 11.07
N ASN A 366 22.70 10.95 11.31
CA ASN A 366 23.25 12.14 10.65
C ASN A 366 24.42 12.68 11.47
N ILE A 367 25.58 12.81 10.82
CA ILE A 367 26.84 13.29 11.38
C ILE A 367 27.22 14.58 10.63
N PRO A 368 26.76 15.75 11.10
CA PRO A 368 26.99 17.03 10.42
C PRO A 368 28.41 17.56 10.67
N ASP A 369 28.98 18.34 9.74
CA ASP A 369 30.24 19.11 9.90
C ASP A 369 31.49 18.29 10.33
N LEU A 370 31.65 17.05 9.85
CA LEU A 370 32.84 16.24 10.18
C LEU A 370 34.10 16.80 9.47
N PRO A 371 35.24 17.07 10.15
CA PRO A 371 36.41 17.73 9.55
C PRO A 371 37.01 16.96 8.35
N GLY A 372 36.84 15.64 8.33
CA GLY A 372 37.24 14.77 7.23
C GLY A 372 36.94 13.30 7.52
N LEU A 373 37.02 12.45 6.49
CA LEU A 373 36.72 11.01 6.60
C LEU A 373 37.62 10.27 7.61
N ALA A 374 38.80 10.81 7.94
CA ALA A 374 39.70 10.26 8.96
C ALA A 374 39.10 10.27 10.38
N GLY A 375 38.05 11.07 10.63
CA GLY A 375 37.32 11.09 11.89
C GLY A 375 36.28 9.98 12.02
N LEU A 376 35.98 9.24 10.95
CA LEU A 376 35.04 8.12 10.96
C LEU A 376 35.77 6.83 11.34
N LEU A 377 35.26 6.10 12.33
CA LEU A 377 35.90 4.92 12.93
C LEU A 377 35.32 3.59 12.46
N ILE A 378 34.39 3.63 11.50
CA ILE A 378 33.64 2.47 11.00
C ILE A 378 33.69 2.45 9.48
N GLU A 379 33.63 1.25 8.90
CA GLU A 379 33.49 1.02 7.47
C GLU A 379 32.15 0.33 7.15
N VAL A 380 31.74 0.39 5.87
CA VAL A 380 30.56 -0.34 5.39
C VAL A 380 30.81 -1.85 5.55
N GLY A 381 29.92 -2.52 6.27
CA GLY A 381 30.04 -3.95 6.60
C GLY A 381 30.44 -4.25 8.05
N ASP A 382 30.80 -3.24 8.85
CA ASP A 382 31.13 -3.44 10.27
C ASP A 382 29.88 -3.71 11.14
N GLU A 383 30.02 -4.59 12.14
CA GLU A 383 29.03 -4.76 13.20
C GLU A 383 29.31 -3.83 14.36
N VAL A 384 28.36 -2.93 14.64
CA VAL A 384 28.42 -1.96 15.74
C VAL A 384 27.52 -2.38 16.89
N LYS A 385 27.97 -2.12 18.13
CA LYS A 385 27.15 -2.26 19.35
C LYS A 385 26.53 -0.93 19.74
N GLU A 386 25.38 -0.98 20.42
CA GLU A 386 24.79 0.22 21.03
C GLU A 386 25.81 0.92 21.94
N GLY A 387 26.01 2.22 21.74
CA GLY A 387 26.98 3.04 22.46
C GLY A 387 28.42 2.99 21.95
N GLN A 388 28.74 2.19 20.92
CA GLN A 388 30.06 2.14 20.29
C GLN A 388 30.39 3.46 19.58
N LEU A 389 31.65 3.89 19.63
CA LEU A 389 32.12 5.11 18.96
C LEU A 389 32.11 4.93 17.44
N ILE A 390 31.46 5.87 16.75
CA ILE A 390 31.30 5.89 15.28
C ILE A 390 32.16 6.96 14.64
N ALA A 391 32.18 8.17 15.20
CA ALA A 391 32.94 9.30 14.65
C ALA A 391 33.51 10.20 15.74
N ARG A 392 34.57 10.92 15.38
CA ARG A 392 35.28 11.86 16.25
C ARG A 392 35.46 13.22 15.58
N TYR A 393 34.90 14.26 16.20
CA TYR A 393 35.14 15.66 15.85
C TYR A 393 36.34 16.16 16.67
N ILE A 394 37.54 16.13 16.12
CA ILE A 394 38.70 16.72 16.80
C ILE A 394 38.68 18.22 16.52
N ASP A 395 38.00 19.00 17.37
CA ASP A 395 38.10 20.47 17.41
C ASP A 395 38.91 20.85 18.66
N ASP A 396 40.22 20.96 18.48
CA ASP A 396 41.16 21.29 19.55
C ASP A 396 41.06 22.76 19.98
N ASP A 397 40.57 23.64 19.11
CA ASP A 397 40.46 25.08 19.37
C ASP A 397 39.28 25.38 20.30
N ALA A 398 38.12 24.75 20.09
CA ALA A 398 36.95 24.90 20.96
C ALA A 398 37.22 24.39 22.39
N ILE A 399 37.93 23.26 22.53
CA ILE A 399 38.37 22.76 23.84
C ILE A 399 39.33 23.75 24.49
N ALA A 400 40.34 24.23 23.76
CA ALA A 400 41.33 25.16 24.31
C ALA A 400 40.69 26.44 24.86
N VAL A 401 39.67 26.98 24.16
CA VAL A 401 38.90 28.15 24.63
C VAL A 401 38.14 27.82 25.91
N SER A 402 37.39 26.70 25.95
CA SER A 402 36.62 26.31 27.14
C SER A 402 37.49 26.05 28.38
N VAL A 403 38.67 25.45 28.18
CA VAL A 403 39.68 25.22 29.24
C VAL A 403 40.20 26.56 29.76
N GLN A 404 40.53 27.49 28.86
CA GLN A 404 41.04 28.81 29.25
C GLN A 404 39.99 29.64 30.01
N GLU A 405 38.71 29.52 29.66
CA GLU A 405 37.61 30.17 30.39
C GLU A 405 37.42 29.60 31.79
N LEU A 406 37.51 28.27 31.95
CA LEU A 406 37.47 27.61 33.26
C LEU A 406 38.65 28.03 34.14
N GLU A 407 39.88 28.02 33.62
CA GLU A 407 41.08 28.45 34.36
C GLU A 407 40.98 29.90 34.85
N LYS A 408 40.45 30.80 34.02
CA LYS A 408 40.21 32.20 34.40
C LYS A 408 39.18 32.32 35.52
N ALA A 409 38.09 31.55 35.46
CA ALA A 409 37.06 31.56 36.49
C ALA A 409 37.57 30.97 37.82
N GLU A 410 38.36 29.90 37.77
CA GLU A 410 38.97 29.26 38.95
C GLU A 410 40.02 30.16 39.64
N ALA A 411 40.71 31.02 38.89
CA ALA A 411 41.71 31.93 39.44
C ALA A 411 41.12 33.11 40.24
N GLU A 412 39.88 33.51 39.98
CA GLU A 412 39.23 34.66 40.64
C GLU A 412 38.70 34.33 42.04
N LEU A 413 38.18 33.12 42.26
CA LEU A 413 37.65 32.69 43.56
C LEU A 413 38.68 32.80 44.72
N PRO A 414 39.91 32.25 44.63
CA PRO A 414 40.87 32.34 45.73
C PRO A 414 41.33 33.77 45.99
N ARG A 415 41.31 34.65 44.97
CA ARG A 415 41.62 36.08 45.14
C ARG A 415 40.56 36.76 46.00
N LEU A 416 39.28 36.57 45.68
CA LEU A 416 38.15 37.14 46.44
C LEU A 416 38.09 36.60 47.88
N GLU A 417 38.33 35.31 48.07
CA GLU A 417 38.40 34.71 49.41
C GLU A 417 39.57 35.26 50.24
N ALA A 418 40.72 35.54 49.61
CA ALA A 418 41.85 36.19 50.27
C ALA A 418 41.53 37.65 50.64
N THR A 419 40.88 38.41 49.75
CA THR A 419 40.44 39.78 50.01
C THR A 419 39.46 39.85 51.19
N LEU A 420 38.47 38.94 51.23
CA LEU A 420 37.51 38.87 52.34
C LEU A 420 38.21 38.61 53.68
N LYS A 421 39.18 37.69 53.72
CA LYS A 421 39.98 37.41 54.92
C LYS A 421 40.79 38.61 55.39
N LEU A 422 41.41 39.33 54.46
CA LEU A 422 42.20 40.54 54.76
C LEU A 422 41.32 41.66 55.31
N GLU A 423 40.18 41.95 54.67
CA GLU A 423 39.23 42.96 55.13
C GLU A 423 38.61 42.61 56.48
N GLN A 424 38.30 41.32 56.71
CA GLN A 424 37.82 40.85 58.01
C GLN A 424 38.85 41.07 59.13
N ALA A 425 40.12 40.81 58.85
CA ALA A 425 41.19 41.06 59.81
C ALA A 425 41.35 42.56 60.11
N ALA A 426 41.26 43.41 59.09
CA ALA A 426 41.32 44.87 59.24
C ALA A 426 40.14 45.41 60.06
N TYR A 427 38.93 44.92 59.80
CA TYR A 427 37.73 45.24 60.57
C TYR A 427 37.87 44.82 62.04
N ASN A 428 38.29 43.58 62.31
CA ASN A 428 38.46 43.07 63.68
C ASN A 428 39.44 43.95 64.48
N ALA A 429 40.59 44.27 63.90
CA ALA A 429 41.57 45.16 64.52
C ALA A 429 41.00 46.57 64.77
N LYS A 430 40.15 47.07 63.86
CA LYS A 430 39.55 48.40 64.00
C LYS A 430 38.48 48.44 65.09
N ILE A 431 37.62 47.43 65.16
CA ILE A 431 36.59 47.31 66.20
C ILE A 431 37.21 47.17 67.58
N GLU A 432 38.25 46.34 67.73
CA GLU A 432 38.97 46.19 69.00
C GLU A 432 39.48 47.54 69.53
N SER A 433 40.06 48.37 68.65
CA SER A 433 40.51 49.73 69.02
C SER A 433 39.37 50.68 69.41
N LEU A 434 38.20 50.55 68.78
CA LEU A 434 37.03 51.39 69.05
C LEU A 434 36.29 50.95 70.32
N GLU A 435 36.21 49.64 70.58
CA GLU A 435 35.67 49.09 71.83
C GLU A 435 36.53 49.50 73.02
N GLN A 436 37.84 49.52 72.87
CA GLN A 436 38.74 50.07 73.89
C GLN A 436 38.44 51.55 74.17
N ALA A 437 38.23 52.36 73.12
CA ALA A 437 37.87 53.77 73.27
C ALA A 437 36.48 53.96 73.94
N ILE A 438 35.53 53.06 73.70
CA ILE A 438 34.25 53.04 74.43
C ILE A 438 34.48 52.76 75.91
N ASN A 439 35.25 51.72 76.25
CA ASN A 439 35.56 51.38 77.65
C ASN A 439 36.23 52.55 78.37
N ASP A 440 37.19 53.22 77.71
CA ASP A 440 37.87 54.40 78.27
C ASP A 440 36.89 55.57 78.49
N ALA A 441 36.00 55.82 77.51
CA ALA A 441 34.97 56.86 77.63
C ALA A 441 33.92 56.54 78.71
N GLN A 442 33.53 55.27 78.87
CA GLN A 442 32.64 54.79 79.93
C GLN A 442 33.26 54.98 81.30
N ASN A 443 34.50 54.52 81.49
CA ASN A 443 35.25 54.70 82.73
C ASN A 443 35.41 56.19 83.09
N LYS A 444 35.70 57.04 82.10
CA LYS A 444 35.77 58.51 82.29
C LYS A 444 34.42 59.08 82.71
N ARG A 445 33.33 58.68 82.05
CA ARG A 445 31.96 59.12 82.35
C ARG A 445 31.55 58.69 83.76
N ASP A 446 31.79 57.46 84.16
CA ASP A 446 31.40 56.95 85.48
C ASP A 446 32.22 57.60 86.60
N ARG A 447 33.51 57.87 86.36
CA ARG A 447 34.34 58.65 87.28
C ARG A 447 33.83 60.09 87.45
N ILE A 448 33.47 60.77 86.36
CA ILE A 448 32.91 62.13 86.40
C ILE A 448 31.52 62.12 87.06
N ALA A 449 30.68 61.12 86.77
CA ALA A 449 29.37 60.96 87.40
C ALA A 449 29.48 60.82 88.93
N TYR A 450 30.46 60.04 89.41
CA TYR A 450 30.76 59.93 90.84
C TYR A 450 31.18 61.27 91.45
N LEU A 451 32.10 62.00 90.79
CA LEU A 451 32.58 63.31 91.29
C LEU A 451 31.47 64.37 91.32
N VAL A 452 30.58 64.40 90.32
CA VAL A 452 29.40 65.26 90.31
C VAL A 452 28.44 64.90 91.45
N GLY A 453 28.23 63.61 91.73
CA GLY A 453 27.42 63.14 92.86
C GLY A 453 27.98 63.50 94.24
N CYS A 454 29.29 63.72 94.35
CA CYS A 454 29.96 64.22 95.55
C CYS A 454 30.12 65.76 95.59
N GLU A 455 29.46 66.50 94.68
CA GLU A 455 29.57 67.97 94.51
C GLU A 455 31.01 68.49 94.21
N ALA A 456 31.91 67.62 93.75
CA ALA A 456 33.31 67.93 93.49
C ALA A 456 33.60 68.40 92.05
N GLU A 457 32.66 68.22 91.12
CA GLU A 457 32.75 68.70 89.73
C GLU A 457 31.42 69.29 89.22
N ALA A 458 31.49 70.12 88.17
CA ALA A 458 30.31 70.74 87.55
C ALA A 458 29.56 69.78 86.61
N GLN A 459 28.23 69.87 86.59
CA GLN A 459 27.36 69.00 85.79
C GLN A 459 27.60 69.09 84.27
N ILE A 460 28.15 70.21 83.78
CA ILE A 460 28.53 70.37 82.36
C ILE A 460 29.59 69.34 81.94
N LYS A 461 30.53 68.98 82.81
CA LYS A 461 31.57 67.97 82.51
C LYS A 461 30.99 66.56 82.33
N LEU A 462 29.90 66.24 83.04
CA LEU A 462 29.21 64.97 82.86
C LEU A 462 28.54 64.91 81.49
N ILE A 463 27.93 66.01 81.03
CA ILE A 463 27.33 66.11 79.69
C ILE A 463 28.40 65.95 78.60
N GLU A 464 29.57 66.57 78.77
CA GLU A 464 30.71 66.40 77.86
C GLU A 464 31.19 64.94 77.82
N ALA A 465 31.30 64.28 78.97
CA ALA A 465 31.68 62.87 79.04
C ALA A 465 30.63 61.92 78.43
N GLU A 466 29.34 62.22 78.58
CA GLU A 466 28.25 61.50 77.93
C GLU A 466 28.24 61.73 76.40
N ALA A 467 28.59 62.93 75.94
CA ALA A 467 28.76 63.24 74.52
C ALA A 467 29.98 62.50 73.91
N ASP A 468 31.12 62.46 74.63
CA ASP A 468 32.30 61.68 74.25
C ASP A 468 31.96 60.18 74.11
N LEU A 469 31.24 59.63 75.09
CA LEU A 469 30.77 58.23 75.06
C LEU A 469 29.81 57.98 73.91
N ARG A 470 28.86 58.88 73.66
CA ARG A 470 27.93 58.76 72.51
C ARG A 470 28.69 58.75 71.19
N LYS A 471 29.67 59.64 71.02
CA LYS A 471 30.53 59.70 69.83
C LYS A 471 31.34 58.43 69.63
N ALA A 472 31.86 57.83 70.69
CA ALA A 472 32.57 56.54 70.64
C ALA A 472 31.64 55.40 70.21
N ASN A 473 30.40 55.36 70.73
CA ASN A 473 29.39 54.38 70.32
C ASN A 473 28.95 54.56 68.84
N GLU A 474 28.77 55.81 68.40
CA GLU A 474 28.45 56.11 67.00
C GLU A 474 29.56 55.68 66.04
N ALA A 475 30.83 55.80 66.45
CA ALA A 475 31.97 55.35 65.66
C ALA A 475 31.97 53.82 65.44
N VAL A 476 31.66 53.03 66.48
CA VAL A 476 31.50 51.57 66.35
C VAL A 476 30.32 51.22 65.44
N LEU A 477 29.17 51.88 65.63
CA LEU A 477 27.99 51.66 64.79
C LEU A 477 28.28 51.97 63.32
N GLY A 478 29.02 53.04 63.03
CA GLY A 478 29.45 53.40 61.70
C GLY A 478 30.34 52.33 61.05
N GLU A 479 31.34 51.83 61.78
CA GLU A 479 32.25 50.81 61.26
C GLU A 479 31.53 49.46 61.07
N ASN A 480 30.63 49.07 61.98
CA ASN A 480 29.79 47.87 61.82
C ASN A 480 28.93 47.95 60.56
N THR A 481 28.33 49.12 60.28
CA THR A 481 27.49 49.31 59.09
C THR A 481 28.31 49.23 57.80
N ARG A 482 29.52 49.84 57.80
CA ARG A 482 30.46 49.77 56.69
C ARG A 482 30.90 48.33 56.41
N TRP A 483 31.34 47.62 57.44
CA TRP A 483 31.76 46.22 57.31
C TRP A 483 30.63 45.32 56.84
N THR A 484 29.42 45.47 57.38
CA THR A 484 28.26 44.67 56.95
C THR A 484 28.00 44.85 55.46
N SER A 485 28.09 46.08 54.96
CA SER A 485 27.91 46.39 53.53
C SER A 485 29.03 45.79 52.66
N GLU A 486 30.29 45.94 53.07
CA GLU A 486 31.44 45.43 52.31
C GLU A 486 31.50 43.89 52.34
N LYS A 487 31.18 43.27 53.48
CA LYS A 487 31.06 41.83 53.63
C LYS A 487 30.00 41.26 52.69
N MET A 488 28.79 41.85 52.67
CA MET A 488 27.73 41.40 51.76
C MET A 488 28.15 41.51 50.29
N ARG A 489 28.83 42.60 49.91
CA ARG A 489 29.35 42.79 48.55
C ARG A 489 30.36 41.71 48.17
N LEU A 490 31.32 41.41 49.04
CA LEU A 490 32.35 40.38 48.79
C LEU A 490 31.75 38.97 48.78
N GLU A 491 30.82 38.66 49.67
CA GLU A 491 30.10 37.37 49.68
C GLU A 491 29.28 37.17 48.41
N GLN A 492 28.64 38.22 47.90
CA GLN A 492 27.94 38.18 46.61
C GLN A 492 28.90 37.90 45.44
N GLN A 493 30.04 38.59 45.39
CA GLN A 493 31.07 38.36 44.36
C GLN A 493 31.63 36.94 44.39
N ILE A 494 31.83 36.37 45.59
CA ILE A 494 32.27 34.97 45.76
C ILE A 494 31.21 34.01 45.22
N GLN A 495 29.93 34.29 45.49
CA GLN A 495 28.83 33.45 45.00
C GLN A 495 28.72 33.50 43.47
N ASP A 496 28.86 34.69 42.87
CA ASP A 496 28.86 34.86 41.42
C ASP A 496 30.05 34.14 40.76
N ALA A 497 31.24 34.22 41.38
CA ALA A 497 32.42 33.49 40.93
C ALA A 497 32.20 31.97 40.96
N ARG A 498 31.60 31.42 42.02
CA ARG A 498 31.27 29.98 42.10
C ARG A 498 30.29 29.54 41.01
N LEU A 499 29.29 30.36 40.71
CA LEU A 499 28.35 30.09 39.64
C LEU A 499 29.06 30.08 38.27
N SER A 500 29.96 31.04 38.04
CA SER A 500 30.72 31.11 36.79
C SER A 500 31.62 29.88 36.55
N ILE A 501 32.25 29.36 37.60
CA ILE A 501 33.03 28.12 37.56
C ILE A 501 32.12 26.94 37.20
N ALA A 502 30.97 26.81 37.86
CA ALA A 502 30.02 25.73 37.58
C ALA A 502 29.49 25.77 36.14
N THR A 503 29.25 26.97 35.59
CA THR A 503 28.84 27.12 34.18
C THR A 503 29.96 26.76 33.22
N ALA A 504 31.19 27.24 33.46
CA ALA A 504 32.33 26.96 32.58
C ALA A 504 32.67 25.46 32.57
N ALA A 505 32.65 24.79 33.72
CA ALA A 505 32.88 23.35 33.83
C ALA A 505 31.83 22.53 33.06
N ARG A 506 30.56 22.96 33.10
CA ARG A 506 29.49 22.31 32.34
C ARG A 506 29.66 22.50 30.83
N THR A 507 30.05 23.69 30.39
CA THR A 507 30.33 23.97 28.97
C THR A 507 31.49 23.12 28.48
N GLN A 508 32.59 23.02 29.24
CA GLN A 508 33.72 22.15 28.91
C GLN A 508 33.29 20.69 28.77
N GLN A 509 32.48 20.17 29.71
CA GLN A 509 32.00 18.80 29.64
C GLN A 509 31.12 18.56 28.39
N MET A 510 30.25 19.50 28.06
CA MET A 510 29.41 19.41 26.85
C MET A 510 30.24 19.40 25.57
N GLU A 511 31.24 20.28 25.47
CA GLU A 511 32.16 20.31 24.33
C GLU A 511 32.95 18.99 24.20
N MET A 512 33.42 18.43 25.33
CA MET A 512 34.09 17.13 25.34
C MET A 512 33.17 15.99 24.91
N GLU A 513 31.89 16.00 25.27
CA GLU A 513 30.90 15.00 24.86
C GLU A 513 30.52 15.15 23.38
N HIS A 514 30.45 16.39 22.87
CA HIS A 514 30.15 16.70 21.47
C HIS A 514 31.22 16.18 20.50
N GLN A 515 32.45 15.95 20.98
CA GLN A 515 33.51 15.36 20.17
C GLN A 515 33.25 13.90 19.75
N TRP A 516 32.30 13.20 20.37
CA TRP A 516 32.09 11.77 20.17
C TRP A 516 30.68 11.47 19.65
N VAL A 517 30.61 10.82 18.49
CA VAL A 517 29.36 10.25 17.98
C VAL A 517 29.31 8.78 18.36
N LYS A 518 28.21 8.37 19.00
CA LYS A 518 27.97 6.97 19.40
C LYS A 518 26.85 6.33 18.59
N ALA A 519 26.94 5.02 18.40
CA ALA A 519 25.91 4.21 17.77
C ALA A 519 24.62 4.20 18.62
N PRO A 520 23.46 4.58 18.06
CA PRO A 520 22.20 4.57 18.79
C PRO A 520 21.63 3.16 18.99
N VAL A 521 22.02 2.19 18.14
CA VAL A 521 21.55 0.79 18.18
C VAL A 521 22.67 -0.17 17.79
N ALA A 522 22.54 -1.43 18.18
CA ALA A 522 23.41 -2.50 17.71
C ALA A 522 22.94 -2.98 16.33
N GLY A 523 23.85 -3.14 15.37
CA GLY A 523 23.47 -3.48 14.00
C GLY A 523 24.64 -3.53 13.03
N LEU A 524 24.34 -3.82 11.76
CA LEU A 524 25.31 -3.82 10.66
C LEU A 524 25.32 -2.45 9.99
N VAL A 525 26.50 -1.86 9.78
CA VAL A 525 26.64 -0.63 8.99
C VAL A 525 26.45 -0.98 7.52
N SER A 526 25.35 -0.55 6.90
CA SER A 526 25.01 -0.94 5.53
C SER A 526 25.45 0.07 4.48
N ASP A 527 25.46 1.36 4.83
CA ASP A 527 25.78 2.43 3.88
C ASP A 527 26.31 3.67 4.64
N ILE A 528 27.21 4.41 4.01
CA ILE A 528 27.77 5.66 4.52
C ILE A 528 27.76 6.67 3.36
N ARG A 529 26.89 7.67 3.43
CA ARG A 529 26.69 8.66 2.36
C ARG A 529 27.24 10.01 2.74
N LEU A 530 27.80 10.68 1.75
CA LEU A 530 28.19 12.09 1.82
C LEU A 530 27.03 12.95 1.32
N VAL A 531 26.38 13.68 2.24
CA VAL A 531 25.17 14.46 1.97
C VAL A 531 25.51 15.89 1.56
N GLY A 532 26.59 16.45 2.10
CA GLY A 532 26.99 17.83 1.86
C GLY A 532 28.45 18.08 2.21
N VAL A 533 29.03 19.12 1.59
CA VAL A 533 30.35 19.64 1.93
C VAL A 533 30.19 21.11 2.29
N SER A 534 30.52 21.46 3.52
CA SER A 534 30.48 22.81 4.06
C SER A 534 31.91 23.35 4.25
N ILE A 535 32.04 24.65 4.56
CA ILE A 535 33.33 25.26 4.92
C ILE A 535 33.84 24.67 6.25
N LYS A 536 32.94 24.13 7.09
CA LYS A 536 33.26 23.55 8.40
C LYS A 536 33.60 22.05 8.34
N GLY A 537 33.14 21.33 7.32
CA GLY A 537 33.41 19.91 7.18
C GLY A 537 32.51 19.21 6.16
N ILE A 538 32.32 17.90 6.35
CA ILE A 538 31.53 17.01 5.51
C ILE A 538 30.34 16.51 6.32
N ASP A 539 29.14 16.59 5.74
CA ASP A 539 27.94 16.00 6.32
C ASP A 539 27.81 14.54 5.87
N LEU A 540 27.78 13.62 6.82
CA LEU A 540 27.66 12.18 6.57
C LEU A 540 26.35 11.61 7.10
N GLU A 541 25.77 10.69 6.34
CA GLU A 541 24.65 9.84 6.75
C GLU A 541 25.15 8.41 6.90
N VAL A 542 25.12 7.87 8.11
CA VAL A 542 25.48 6.48 8.40
C VAL A 542 24.20 5.68 8.61
N MET A 543 24.01 4.62 7.83
CA MET A 543 22.89 3.70 7.98
C MET A 543 23.30 2.46 8.77
N ILE A 544 22.57 2.19 9.85
CA ILE A 544 22.74 1.00 10.69
C ILE A 544 21.48 0.15 10.59
N LEU A 545 21.63 -1.10 10.19
CA LEU A 545 20.55 -2.08 10.14
C LEU A 545 20.47 -2.80 11.49
N GLU A 546 19.40 -2.53 12.24
CA GLU A 546 19.12 -3.17 13.53
C GLU A 546 18.90 -4.68 13.31
N LYS A 547 19.64 -5.51 14.05
CA LYS A 547 19.55 -6.97 14.00
C LYS A 547 18.42 -7.53 14.85
#